data_AF-A0AAV9RG40-F1
#
_entry.id   AF-A0AAV9RG40-F1
#
_cell.length_a   1.000
_cell.length_b   1.000
_cell.length_c   1.000
_cell.angle_alpha   90.00
_cell.angle_beta   90.00
_cell.angle_gamma   90.00
#
_symmetry.space_group_name_H-M   'P 1'
#
loop_
_entity.id
_entity.type
_entity.pdbx_description
1 polymer ?
#
loop_
_entity_poly.entity_id
_entity_poly.type
_entity_poly.pdbx_seq_one_letter_code
_entity_poly.pdbx_strand_id
1 'polypeptide(L)'
;MEKAIRNKATVRDVKVQCRLQCANQTVFGEPLVGLELPFPGAGSVEDLSFFQKILKRADCVNSCETEKLGSLTLHQVSEEVELEFGKRTPYNYLQVAYFKIDKLDKAVAAAHTFFQANPDHMEMKQNLEYYRMMARVEEENFKDLEAKPHMAEFLMGKSFYSDDSFGLAAQHFEKALGEYFTANKECRALCEGGYRFDGYTYMEYSADLFQAMTDHYMQLLNCKQHCPVELASAAGREGPFEDFLPSHFNYLQFSYYNSEKYEQAIECAKTFLLFHPENEMMTQNLNYYSAVLGKDKAAAISARQVTAEFLSDLVLDSD
;
A
#
# COMPACT_ATOMS: atom_id res chain seq x y z
N MET A 1 23.61 5.76 -9.28
CA MET A 1 22.18 6.06 -9.02
C MET A 1 21.24 5.00 -9.57
N GLU A 2 21.16 4.71 -10.87
CA GLU A 2 20.22 3.70 -11.41
C GLU A 2 20.30 2.33 -10.70
N LYS A 3 21.51 1.82 -10.44
CA LYS A 3 21.69 0.55 -9.72
C LYS A 3 21.17 0.61 -8.29
N ALA A 4 21.31 1.75 -7.61
CA ALA A 4 20.84 1.92 -6.23
C ALA A 4 19.30 1.92 -6.16
N ILE A 5 18.63 2.59 -7.11
CA ILE A 5 17.16 2.58 -7.25
C ILE A 5 16.65 1.16 -7.49
N ARG A 6 17.26 0.44 -8.44
CA ARG A 6 16.93 -0.97 -8.70
C ARG A 6 17.13 -1.86 -7.47
N ASN A 7 18.27 -1.72 -6.80
CA ASN A 7 18.56 -2.48 -5.59
C ASN A 7 17.55 -2.20 -4.47
N LYS A 8 17.14 -0.93 -4.27
CA LYS A 8 16.11 -0.59 -3.27
C LYS A 8 14.79 -1.32 -3.57
N ALA A 9 14.34 -1.30 -4.82
CA ALA A 9 13.15 -2.03 -5.24
C ALA A 9 13.30 -3.54 -5.00
N THR A 10 14.42 -4.14 -5.43
CA THR A 10 14.69 -5.57 -5.22
C THR A 10 14.68 -5.96 -3.75
N VAL A 11 15.30 -5.17 -2.86
CA VAL A 11 15.29 -5.44 -1.42
C VAL A 11 13.87 -5.40 -0.87
N ARG A 12 13.08 -4.39 -1.25
CA ARG A 12 11.67 -4.29 -0.85
C ARG A 12 10.88 -5.53 -1.29
N ASP A 13 10.98 -5.89 -2.57
CA ASP A 13 10.21 -6.99 -3.17
C ASP A 13 10.54 -8.33 -2.53
N VAL A 14 11.83 -8.60 -2.28
CA VAL A 14 12.25 -9.83 -1.60
C VAL A 14 11.71 -9.90 -0.18
N LYS A 15 11.79 -8.79 0.58
CA LYS A 15 11.24 -8.74 1.95
C LYS A 15 9.74 -9.00 1.97
N VAL A 16 8.99 -8.33 1.08
CA VAL A 16 7.54 -8.54 0.92
C VAL A 16 7.24 -10.01 0.64
N GLN A 17 7.89 -10.60 -0.36
CA GLN A 17 7.65 -11.99 -0.76
C GLN A 17 7.97 -12.98 0.37
N CYS A 18 9.13 -12.85 1.01
CA CYS A 18 9.53 -13.73 2.11
C CYS A 18 8.55 -13.65 3.28
N ARG A 19 8.16 -12.44 3.68
CA ARG A 19 7.27 -12.25 4.83
C ARG A 19 5.85 -12.74 4.56
N LEU A 20 5.30 -12.47 3.38
CA LEU A 20 3.99 -13.01 2.99
C LEU A 20 3.99 -14.53 2.91
N GLN A 21 5.04 -15.13 2.34
CA GLN A 21 5.18 -16.59 2.24
C GLN A 21 5.27 -17.23 3.63
N CYS A 22 6.09 -16.67 4.52
CA CYS A 22 6.26 -17.19 5.88
C CYS A 22 5.01 -16.97 6.75
N ALA A 23 4.29 -15.86 6.56
CA ALA A 23 3.02 -15.59 7.23
C ALA A 23 1.99 -16.69 6.96
N ASN A 24 1.86 -17.10 5.70
CA ASN A 24 0.92 -18.14 5.28
C ASN A 24 1.24 -19.52 5.88
N GLN A 25 2.50 -19.79 6.24
CA GLN A 25 2.92 -21.04 6.89
C GLN A 25 2.79 -21.00 8.42
N THR A 26 2.59 -19.81 8.99
CA THR A 26 2.63 -19.56 10.44
C THR A 26 1.40 -18.80 10.91
N VAL A 27 0.23 -19.18 10.38
CA VAL A 27 -1.05 -18.57 10.73
C VAL A 27 -1.32 -18.73 12.24
N PHE A 28 -1.52 -17.60 12.91
CA PHE A 28 -1.93 -17.55 14.31
C PHE A 28 -3.41 -17.95 14.41
N GLY A 29 -3.79 -18.69 15.46
CA GLY A 29 -5.19 -19.12 15.67
C GLY A 29 -5.54 -20.56 15.23
N GLU A 30 -4.71 -21.26 14.43
CA GLU A 30 -4.93 -22.70 14.23
C GLU A 30 -4.49 -23.51 15.46
N PRO A 31 -5.35 -24.37 16.04
CA PRO A 31 -4.96 -25.28 17.12
C PRO A 31 -3.88 -26.24 16.63
N LEU A 32 -2.80 -26.41 17.39
CA LEU A 32 -1.85 -27.49 17.14
C LEU A 32 -2.57 -28.82 17.40
N VAL A 33 -2.98 -29.51 16.33
CA VAL A 33 -3.43 -30.89 16.43
C VAL A 33 -2.21 -31.75 16.79
N GLY A 34 -2.17 -32.28 18.01
CA GLY A 34 -1.31 -33.44 18.34
C GLY A 34 -0.13 -33.25 19.29
N LEU A 35 -0.09 -32.22 20.14
CA LEU A 35 0.91 -32.13 21.24
C LEU A 35 0.25 -32.31 22.62
N GLU A 36 -0.31 -33.48 22.86
CA GLU A 36 -0.47 -34.03 24.22
C GLU A 36 0.90 -34.55 24.70
N LEU A 37 1.78 -33.66 25.12
CA LEU A 37 2.97 -34.06 25.90
C LEU A 37 2.94 -33.34 27.25
N PRO A 38 2.76 -34.06 28.37
CA PRO A 38 2.82 -33.46 29.69
C PRO A 38 4.29 -33.22 30.05
N PHE A 39 4.82 -32.04 29.74
CA PHE A 39 6.08 -31.58 30.29
C PHE A 39 5.84 -30.94 31.67
N PRO A 40 6.44 -31.45 32.76
CA PRO A 40 6.31 -30.84 34.08
C PRO A 40 7.03 -29.48 34.10
N GLY A 41 6.32 -28.43 34.55
CA GLY A 41 6.84 -27.05 34.63
C GLY A 41 6.21 -26.06 33.64
N ALA A 42 5.15 -26.46 32.94
CA ALA A 42 4.44 -25.62 31.99
C ALA A 42 3.82 -24.39 32.69
N GLY A 43 4.16 -23.19 32.19
CA GLY A 43 3.16 -22.12 32.10
C GLY A 43 1.98 -22.58 31.24
N SER A 44 1.03 -21.70 30.93
CA SER A 44 -0.07 -22.10 30.04
C SER A 44 0.51 -22.68 28.74
N VAL A 45 0.12 -23.90 28.35
CA VAL A 45 0.64 -24.60 27.16
C VAL A 45 0.39 -23.78 25.89
N GLU A 46 -0.64 -22.94 25.96
CA GLU A 46 -1.04 -21.93 25.01
C GLU A 46 0.08 -20.93 24.72
N ASP A 47 0.78 -20.41 25.74
CA ASP A 47 1.89 -19.47 25.59
C ASP A 47 3.04 -20.09 24.78
N LEU A 48 3.38 -21.37 25.08
CA LEU A 48 4.44 -22.08 24.36
C LEU A 48 4.12 -22.29 22.89
N SER A 49 2.85 -22.58 22.56
CA SER A 49 2.41 -22.74 21.17
C SER A 49 2.52 -21.45 20.36
N PHE A 50 2.20 -20.31 20.99
CA PHE A 50 2.30 -18.99 20.40
C PHE A 50 3.76 -18.63 20.11
N PHE A 51 4.64 -18.76 21.10
CA PHE A 51 6.07 -18.49 20.92
C PHE A 51 6.73 -19.44 19.93
N GLN A 52 6.29 -20.70 19.84
CA GLN A 52 6.77 -21.63 18.82
C GLN A 52 6.43 -21.13 17.39
N LYS A 53 5.22 -20.59 17.17
CA LYS A 53 4.84 -20.00 15.87
C LYS A 53 5.69 -18.77 15.55
N ILE A 54 5.94 -17.90 16.53
CA ILE A 54 6.83 -16.75 16.37
C ILE A 54 8.24 -17.20 15.96
N LEU A 55 8.81 -18.17 16.67
CA LEU A 55 10.16 -18.68 16.38
C LEU A 55 10.25 -19.27 14.97
N LYS A 56 9.25 -20.06 14.55
CA LYS A 56 9.19 -20.61 13.18
C LYS A 56 9.09 -19.51 12.13
N ARG A 57 8.28 -18.48 12.37
CA ARG A 57 8.14 -17.35 11.43
C ARG A 57 9.44 -16.58 11.32
N ALA A 58 10.08 -16.28 12.45
CA ALA A 58 11.36 -15.59 12.49
C ALA A 58 12.45 -16.35 11.72
N ASP A 59 12.56 -17.67 11.93
CA ASP A 59 13.52 -18.52 11.23
C ASP A 59 13.25 -18.59 9.72
N CYS A 60 11.98 -18.73 9.32
CA CYS A 60 11.57 -18.72 7.91
C CYS A 60 11.94 -17.40 7.22
N VAL A 61 11.60 -16.25 7.83
CA VAL A 61 11.87 -14.93 7.26
C VAL A 61 13.37 -14.69 7.17
N ASN A 62 14.11 -14.96 8.24
CA ASN A 62 15.56 -14.76 8.27
C ASN A 62 16.27 -15.63 7.21
N SER A 63 15.87 -16.89 7.08
CA SER A 63 16.42 -17.81 6.07
C SER A 63 16.11 -17.34 4.66
N CYS A 64 14.84 -16.99 4.38
CA CYS A 64 14.41 -16.54 3.05
C CYS A 64 15.08 -15.22 2.63
N GLU A 65 15.14 -14.23 3.52
CA GLU A 65 15.78 -12.95 3.23
C GLU A 65 17.30 -13.13 3.07
N THR A 66 17.96 -13.93 3.91
CA THR A 66 19.42 -14.16 3.82
C THR A 66 19.81 -14.94 2.56
N GLU A 67 19.02 -15.93 2.14
CA GLU A 67 19.27 -16.69 0.91
C GLU A 67 19.23 -15.80 -0.33
N LYS A 68 18.26 -14.87 -0.39
CA LYS A 68 18.03 -14.02 -1.56
C LYS A 68 18.82 -12.72 -1.58
N LEU A 69 19.11 -12.13 -0.41
CA LEU A 69 19.78 -10.82 -0.29
C LEU A 69 21.20 -10.90 0.30
N GLY A 70 21.59 -12.04 0.85
CA GLY A 70 22.81 -12.16 1.66
C GLY A 70 22.65 -11.54 3.04
N SER A 71 23.77 -11.21 3.69
CA SER A 71 23.74 -10.63 5.03
C SER A 71 23.04 -9.27 5.08
N LEU A 72 22.35 -8.99 6.18
CA LEU A 72 21.64 -7.72 6.42
C LEU A 72 22.52 -6.48 6.16
N THR A 73 23.79 -6.56 6.53
CA THR A 73 24.78 -5.49 6.38
C THR A 73 25.03 -5.06 4.93
N LEU A 74 24.70 -5.89 3.94
CA LEU A 74 24.89 -5.55 2.51
C LEU A 74 23.86 -4.55 1.99
N HIS A 75 22.69 -4.49 2.63
CA HIS A 75 21.56 -3.71 2.16
C HIS A 75 20.94 -2.80 3.25
N GLN A 76 21.54 -2.77 4.44
CA GLN A 76 21.21 -1.81 5.48
C GLN A 76 21.69 -0.40 5.08
N VAL A 77 20.80 0.57 5.20
CA VAL A 77 21.07 1.98 4.91
C VAL A 77 20.72 2.84 6.13
N SER A 78 21.28 4.04 6.21
CA SER A 78 20.91 5.01 7.24
C SER A 78 19.55 5.62 6.94
N GLU A 79 18.89 6.15 7.98
CA GLU A 79 17.64 6.88 7.85
C GLU A 79 17.75 8.08 6.90
N GLU A 80 18.90 8.77 6.89
CA GLU A 80 19.19 9.85 5.94
C GLU A 80 19.10 9.37 4.49
N VAL A 81 19.66 8.19 4.17
CA VAL A 81 19.57 7.62 2.83
C VAL A 81 18.13 7.21 2.51
N GLU A 82 17.38 6.66 3.46
CA GLU A 82 15.96 6.35 3.26
C GLU A 82 15.15 7.61 2.92
N LEU A 83 15.41 8.71 3.65
CA LEU A 83 14.78 10.01 3.44
C LEU A 83 15.10 10.58 2.05
N GLU A 84 16.36 10.54 1.61
CA GLU A 84 16.75 11.02 0.29
C GLU A 84 16.10 10.22 -0.84
N PHE A 85 15.92 8.91 -0.68
CA PHE A 85 15.14 8.14 -1.63
C PHE A 85 13.63 8.43 -1.54
N GLY A 86 13.10 8.72 -0.34
CA GLY A 86 11.70 9.13 -0.16
C GLY A 86 11.40 10.46 -0.86
N LYS A 87 12.35 11.41 -0.81
CA LYS A 87 12.33 12.67 -1.57
C LYS A 87 12.65 12.49 -3.06
N ARG A 88 12.91 11.27 -3.53
CA ARG A 88 13.28 10.97 -4.92
C ARG A 88 14.54 11.71 -5.39
N THR A 89 15.42 12.13 -4.47
CA THR A 89 16.66 12.88 -4.78
C THR A 89 17.56 12.18 -5.82
N PRO A 90 17.69 10.82 -5.86
CA PRO A 90 18.46 10.15 -6.91
C PRO A 90 18.07 10.56 -8.34
N TYR A 91 16.80 10.90 -8.59
CA TYR A 91 16.34 11.33 -9.91
C TYR A 91 16.78 12.76 -10.27
N ASN A 92 16.95 13.64 -9.28
CA ASN A 92 17.53 14.97 -9.49
C ASN A 92 18.97 14.87 -10.01
N TYR A 93 19.76 13.91 -9.51
CA TYR A 93 21.09 13.65 -10.05
C TYR A 93 21.04 12.97 -11.44
N LEU A 94 20.13 12.01 -11.62
CA LEU A 94 20.01 11.26 -12.88
C LEU A 94 19.60 12.16 -14.04
N GLN A 95 18.69 13.12 -13.84
CA GLN A 95 18.24 13.98 -14.94
C GLN A 95 19.40 14.79 -15.54
N VAL A 96 20.28 15.37 -14.70
CA VAL A 96 21.47 16.09 -15.16
C VAL A 96 22.43 15.17 -15.91
N ALA A 97 22.64 13.96 -15.39
CA ALA A 97 23.53 12.99 -16.02
C ALA A 97 23.01 12.55 -17.40
N TYR A 98 21.71 12.25 -17.51
CA TYR A 98 21.08 11.87 -18.77
C TYR A 98 21.10 13.00 -19.80
N PHE A 99 20.83 14.23 -19.37
CA PHE A 99 20.91 15.40 -20.23
C PHE A 99 22.29 15.57 -20.84
N LYS A 100 23.36 15.45 -20.03
CA LYS A 100 24.75 15.56 -20.49
C LYS A 100 25.18 14.51 -21.51
N ILE A 101 24.48 13.37 -21.58
CA ILE A 101 24.75 12.28 -22.53
C ILE A 101 23.69 12.18 -23.64
N ASP A 102 22.92 13.26 -23.87
CA ASP A 102 21.88 13.38 -24.91
C ASP A 102 20.78 12.30 -24.83
N LYS A 103 20.46 11.81 -23.62
CA LYS A 103 19.31 10.92 -23.36
C LYS A 103 18.13 11.71 -22.83
N LEU A 104 17.54 12.54 -23.69
CA LEU A 104 16.50 13.50 -23.32
C LEU A 104 15.26 12.83 -22.74
N ASP A 105 14.80 11.73 -23.33
CA ASP A 105 13.69 10.92 -22.84
C ASP A 105 13.84 10.54 -21.35
N LYS A 106 15.02 10.04 -20.98
CA LYS A 106 15.34 9.66 -19.60
C LYS A 106 15.56 10.85 -18.68
N ALA A 107 16.14 11.94 -19.21
CA ALA A 107 16.34 13.17 -18.46
C ALA A 107 14.99 13.75 -18.02
N VAL A 108 14.04 13.83 -18.95
CA VAL A 108 12.68 14.33 -18.70
C VAL A 108 11.94 13.45 -17.71
N ALA A 109 11.97 12.12 -17.89
CA ALA A 109 11.31 11.19 -16.96
C ALA A 109 11.90 11.29 -15.54
N ALA A 110 13.21 11.40 -15.40
CA ALA A 110 13.85 11.57 -14.10
C ALA A 110 13.51 12.94 -13.46
N ALA A 111 13.56 14.03 -14.24
CA ALA A 111 13.18 15.36 -13.77
C ALA A 111 11.72 15.38 -13.30
N HIS A 112 10.81 14.79 -14.08
CA HIS A 112 9.40 14.69 -13.74
C HIS A 112 9.19 13.86 -12.47
N THR A 113 9.82 12.69 -12.36
CA THR A 113 9.74 11.81 -11.17
C THR A 113 10.17 12.53 -9.90
N PHE A 114 11.26 13.31 -9.93
CA PHE A 114 11.71 14.11 -8.79
C PHE A 114 10.71 15.23 -8.46
N PHE A 115 10.26 15.97 -9.47
CA PHE A 115 9.34 17.09 -9.29
C PHE A 115 7.99 16.65 -8.70
N GLN A 116 7.50 15.46 -9.05
CA GLN A 116 6.28 14.90 -8.47
C GLN A 116 6.36 14.81 -6.95
N ALA A 117 7.52 14.49 -6.35
CA ALA A 117 7.67 14.48 -4.89
C ALA A 117 8.08 15.84 -4.29
N ASN A 118 8.47 16.81 -5.12
CA ASN A 118 9.03 18.09 -4.71
C ASN A 118 8.45 19.24 -5.57
N PRO A 119 7.14 19.51 -5.48
CA PRO A 119 6.45 20.46 -6.35
C PRO A 119 6.94 21.92 -6.18
N ASP A 120 7.48 22.25 -5.01
CA ASP A 120 7.99 23.59 -4.70
C ASP A 120 9.44 23.82 -5.16
N HIS A 121 10.08 22.82 -5.78
CA HIS A 121 11.46 22.95 -6.24
C HIS A 121 11.55 23.79 -7.52
N MET A 122 11.87 25.08 -7.34
CA MET A 122 11.88 26.10 -8.40
C MET A 122 12.80 25.77 -9.59
N GLU A 123 14.02 25.30 -9.33
CA GLU A 123 14.98 24.97 -10.40
C GLU A 123 14.50 23.77 -11.22
N MET A 124 13.89 22.76 -10.59
CA MET A 124 13.35 21.63 -11.34
C MET A 124 12.16 22.04 -12.20
N LYS A 125 11.30 22.93 -11.70
CA LYS A 125 10.20 23.50 -12.48
C LYS A 125 10.71 24.18 -13.76
N GLN A 126 11.75 25.01 -13.65
CA GLN A 126 12.39 25.66 -14.80
C GLN A 126 13.01 24.63 -15.77
N ASN A 127 13.65 23.58 -15.27
CA ASN A 127 14.20 22.52 -16.11
C ASN A 127 13.09 21.81 -16.91
N LEU A 128 11.94 21.52 -16.29
CA LEU A 128 10.80 20.91 -16.96
C LEU A 128 10.19 21.83 -18.02
N GLU A 129 10.05 23.13 -17.73
CA GLU A 129 9.62 24.13 -18.72
C GLU A 129 10.59 24.21 -19.90
N TYR A 130 11.90 24.17 -19.64
CA TYR A 130 12.92 24.11 -20.68
C TYR A 130 12.78 22.84 -21.54
N TYR A 131 12.61 21.67 -20.91
CA TYR A 131 12.43 20.42 -21.64
C TYR A 131 11.19 20.44 -22.55
N ARG A 132 10.07 21.03 -22.12
CA ARG A 132 8.86 21.16 -22.96
C ARG A 132 9.09 21.96 -24.25
N MET A 133 10.06 22.87 -24.26
CA MET A 133 10.38 23.68 -25.44
C MET A 133 11.33 22.97 -26.44
N MET A 134 11.88 21.81 -26.06
CA MET A 134 12.82 21.10 -26.92
C MET A 134 12.09 20.25 -27.97
N ALA A 135 12.43 20.42 -29.25
CA ALA A 135 11.78 19.73 -30.37
C ALA A 135 11.90 18.19 -30.40
N ARG A 136 12.71 17.59 -29.51
CA ARG A 136 12.88 16.12 -29.40
C ARG A 136 12.19 15.54 -28.16
N VAL A 137 11.45 16.37 -27.41
CA VAL A 137 10.75 15.98 -26.18
C VAL A 137 9.26 15.95 -26.49
N GLU A 138 8.65 14.80 -26.22
CA GLU A 138 7.22 14.56 -26.38
C GLU A 138 6.54 14.49 -25.00
N GLU A 139 5.23 14.67 -24.95
CA GLU A 139 4.45 14.58 -23.70
C GLU A 139 4.61 13.21 -23.02
N GLU A 140 4.77 12.13 -23.79
CA GLU A 140 4.98 10.78 -23.26
C GLU A 140 6.33 10.58 -22.57
N ASN A 141 7.24 11.57 -22.61
CA ASN A 141 8.48 11.54 -21.84
C ASN A 141 8.28 11.99 -20.39
N PHE A 142 7.20 12.71 -20.07
CA PHE A 142 6.88 13.19 -18.71
C PHE A 142 6.21 12.08 -17.88
N LYS A 143 6.97 11.02 -17.61
CA LYS A 143 6.52 9.86 -16.84
C LYS A 143 7.06 9.91 -15.43
N ASP A 144 6.20 9.64 -14.45
CA ASP A 144 6.64 9.35 -13.08
C ASP A 144 7.07 7.88 -13.01
N LEU A 145 8.37 7.67 -12.83
CA LEU A 145 8.99 6.34 -12.74
C LEU A 145 8.70 5.64 -11.41
N GLU A 146 8.16 6.36 -10.42
CA GLU A 146 7.74 5.81 -9.12
C GLU A 146 6.24 5.98 -8.88
N ALA A 147 5.46 6.10 -9.95
CA ALA A 147 4.01 6.11 -9.85
C ALA A 147 3.51 4.81 -9.20
N LYS A 148 2.77 4.92 -8.09
CA LYS A 148 2.14 3.77 -7.45
C LYS A 148 1.01 3.25 -8.36
N PRO A 149 0.98 1.95 -8.72
CA PRO A 149 0.01 1.42 -9.69
C PRO A 149 -1.45 1.71 -9.33
N HIS A 150 -1.86 1.48 -8.08
CA HIS A 150 -3.22 1.74 -7.62
C HIS A 150 -3.62 3.21 -7.75
N MET A 151 -2.70 4.12 -7.47
CA MET A 151 -2.94 5.57 -7.56
C MET A 151 -3.04 6.02 -9.02
N ALA A 152 -2.17 5.49 -9.90
CA ALA A 152 -2.20 5.80 -11.32
C ALA A 152 -3.53 5.38 -11.95
N GLU A 153 -4.00 4.16 -11.65
CA GLU A 153 -5.29 3.64 -12.11
C GLU A 153 -6.47 4.43 -11.54
N PHE A 154 -6.41 4.81 -10.25
CA PHE A 154 -7.45 5.64 -9.62
C PHE A 154 -7.58 7.02 -10.30
N LEU A 155 -6.46 7.70 -10.55
CA LEU A 155 -6.46 9.01 -11.21
C LEU A 155 -6.95 8.91 -12.66
N MET A 156 -6.59 7.84 -13.37
CA MET A 156 -7.09 7.56 -14.71
C MET A 156 -8.60 7.29 -14.71
N GLY A 157 -9.09 6.51 -13.74
CA GLY A 157 -10.51 6.27 -13.54
C GLY A 157 -11.29 7.56 -13.30
N LYS A 158 -10.73 8.49 -12.50
CA LYS A 158 -11.31 9.82 -12.30
C LYS A 158 -11.35 10.68 -13.57
N SER A 159 -10.33 10.58 -14.43
CA SER A 159 -10.33 11.26 -15.72
C SER A 159 -11.49 10.77 -16.58
N PHE A 160 -11.59 9.46 -16.82
CA PHE A 160 -12.68 8.88 -17.62
C PHE A 160 -14.06 9.12 -17.00
N TYR A 161 -14.16 9.14 -15.68
CA TYR A 161 -15.39 9.48 -14.98
C TYR A 161 -15.82 10.93 -15.27
N SER A 162 -14.87 11.86 -15.30
CA SER A 162 -15.13 13.27 -15.61
C SER A 162 -15.51 13.49 -17.08
N ASP A 163 -15.05 12.59 -17.95
CA ASP A 163 -15.38 12.56 -19.38
C ASP A 163 -16.64 11.71 -19.69
N ASP A 164 -17.47 11.41 -18.68
CA ASP A 164 -18.69 10.59 -18.77
C ASP A 164 -18.49 9.18 -19.38
N SER A 165 -17.25 8.72 -19.45
CA SER A 165 -16.86 7.42 -19.99
C SER A 165 -16.94 6.34 -18.91
N PHE A 166 -18.14 6.15 -18.34
CA PHE A 166 -18.37 5.33 -17.15
C PHE A 166 -17.90 3.87 -17.28
N GLY A 167 -18.03 3.27 -18.46
CA GLY A 167 -17.54 1.92 -18.71
C GLY A 167 -16.03 1.78 -18.57
N LEU A 168 -15.26 2.77 -19.04
CA LEU A 168 -13.80 2.83 -18.90
C LEU A 168 -13.39 3.24 -17.48
N ALA A 169 -14.10 4.21 -16.90
CA ALA A 169 -13.90 4.61 -15.51
C ALA A 169 -14.01 3.40 -14.56
N ALA A 170 -15.06 2.59 -14.72
CA ALA A 170 -15.24 1.37 -13.93
C ALA A 170 -14.07 0.40 -14.07
N GLN A 171 -13.55 0.16 -15.29
CA GLN A 171 -12.40 -0.73 -15.51
C GLN A 171 -11.16 -0.26 -14.75
N HIS A 172 -10.86 1.04 -14.81
CA HIS A 172 -9.72 1.62 -14.11
C HIS A 172 -9.89 1.60 -12.59
N PHE A 173 -11.09 1.90 -12.06
CA PHE A 173 -11.33 1.82 -10.62
C PHE A 173 -11.28 0.39 -10.07
N GLU A 174 -11.75 -0.61 -10.81
CA GLU A 174 -11.61 -2.02 -10.43
C GLU A 174 -10.13 -2.44 -10.38
N LYS A 175 -9.36 -2.03 -11.38
CA LYS A 175 -7.91 -2.28 -11.40
C LYS A 175 -7.23 -1.57 -10.24
N ALA A 176 -7.58 -0.32 -9.97
CA ALA A 176 -7.08 0.45 -8.83
C ALA A 176 -7.35 -0.25 -7.49
N LEU A 177 -8.56 -0.82 -7.30
CA LEU A 177 -8.89 -1.59 -6.10
C LEU A 177 -8.04 -2.86 -5.96
N GLY A 178 -7.86 -3.62 -7.05
CA GLY A 178 -7.03 -4.83 -7.04
C GLY A 178 -5.58 -4.53 -6.66
N GLU A 179 -5.01 -3.48 -7.26
CA GLU A 179 -3.67 -2.99 -6.93
C GLU A 179 -3.60 -2.45 -5.50
N TYR A 180 -4.64 -1.75 -5.02
CA TYR A 180 -4.69 -1.21 -3.66
C TYR A 180 -4.63 -2.31 -2.60
N PHE A 181 -5.46 -3.35 -2.72
CA PHE A 181 -5.45 -4.44 -1.73
C PHE A 181 -4.14 -5.21 -1.75
N THR A 182 -3.51 -5.34 -2.91
CA THR A 182 -2.18 -5.92 -3.05
C THR A 182 -1.16 -5.06 -2.31
N ALA A 183 -1.08 -3.76 -2.64
CA ALA A 183 -0.18 -2.81 -2.00
C ALA A 183 -0.38 -2.71 -0.48
N ASN A 184 -1.62 -2.82 0.01
CA ASN A 184 -1.94 -2.86 1.44
C ASN A 184 -1.37 -4.10 2.13
N LYS A 185 -1.51 -5.28 1.52
CA LYS A 185 -0.90 -6.51 2.05
C LYS A 185 0.63 -6.41 2.09
N GLU A 186 1.24 -5.86 1.05
CA GLU A 186 2.69 -5.66 1.01
C GLU A 186 3.16 -4.67 2.08
N CYS A 187 2.48 -3.54 2.24
CA CYS A 187 2.78 -2.55 3.28
C CYS A 187 2.72 -3.19 4.68
N ARG A 188 1.64 -3.91 4.98
CA ARG A 188 1.46 -4.59 6.27
C ARG A 188 2.53 -5.65 6.54
N ALA A 189 2.99 -6.36 5.52
CA ALA A 189 4.10 -7.30 5.65
C ALA A 189 5.44 -6.59 5.94
N LEU A 190 5.66 -5.41 5.36
CA LEU A 190 6.87 -4.61 5.61
C LEU A 190 6.93 -4.03 7.03
N CYS A 191 5.78 -3.88 7.71
CA CYS A 191 5.72 -3.45 9.11
C CYS A 191 6.40 -4.40 10.11
N GLU A 192 6.62 -5.67 9.73
CA GLU A 192 7.26 -6.70 10.57
C GLU A 192 8.80 -6.58 10.59
N GLY A 193 9.31 -5.35 10.42
CA GLY A 193 10.74 -5.04 10.45
C GLY A 193 11.30 -4.98 11.87
N GLY A 194 12.60 -4.69 11.99
CA GLY A 194 13.24 -4.47 13.28
C GLY A 194 12.63 -3.26 14.03
N TYR A 195 12.81 -3.24 15.35
CA TYR A 195 12.39 -2.09 16.15
C TYR A 195 13.16 -0.85 15.70
N ARG A 196 12.42 0.24 15.46
CA ARG A 196 12.97 1.52 15.01
C ARG A 196 12.98 2.44 16.21
N PHE A 197 14.18 2.78 16.67
CA PHE A 197 14.34 3.77 17.72
C PHE A 197 14.14 5.17 17.12
N ASP A 198 13.44 6.02 17.83
CA ASP A 198 13.39 7.45 17.52
C ASP A 198 14.71 8.10 17.95
N GLY A 199 15.43 8.69 17.00
CA GLY A 199 16.72 9.35 17.23
C GLY A 199 17.69 8.55 18.11
N TYR A 200 18.06 9.11 19.26
CA TYR A 200 19.03 8.53 20.20
C TYR A 200 18.39 7.71 21.33
N THR A 201 17.08 7.44 21.30
CA THR A 201 16.37 6.70 22.35
C THR A 201 16.94 5.29 22.57
N TYR A 202 17.61 4.71 21.57
CA TYR A 202 18.32 3.43 21.72
C TYR A 202 19.40 3.42 22.82
N MET A 203 19.99 4.59 23.14
CA MET A 203 21.03 4.68 24.18
C MET A 203 20.45 4.56 25.60
N GLU A 204 19.19 4.95 25.77
CA GLU A 204 18.49 5.00 27.06
C GLU A 204 17.46 3.87 27.20
N TYR A 205 17.30 3.05 26.15
CA TYR A 205 16.33 1.97 26.13
C TYR A 205 16.75 0.83 27.06
N SER A 206 16.06 0.72 28.20
CA SER A 206 16.22 -0.35 29.18
C SER A 206 14.85 -0.95 29.47
N ALA A 207 14.46 -1.93 28.66
CA ALA A 207 13.19 -2.65 28.79
C ALA A 207 13.42 -4.09 29.27
N ASP A 208 12.54 -4.58 30.13
CA ASP A 208 12.41 -6.02 30.36
C ASP A 208 11.79 -6.74 29.14
N LEU A 209 11.66 -8.06 29.19
CA LEU A 209 11.12 -8.86 28.10
C LEU A 209 9.71 -8.41 27.66
N PHE A 210 8.82 -8.16 28.61
CA PHE A 210 7.43 -7.84 28.32
C PHE A 210 7.29 -6.41 27.80
N GLN A 211 8.07 -5.49 28.35
CA GLN A 211 8.19 -4.12 27.83
C GLN A 211 8.70 -4.13 26.39
N ALA A 212 9.80 -4.86 26.11
CA ALA A 212 10.36 -4.94 24.77
C ALA A 212 9.40 -5.56 23.74
N MET A 213 8.68 -6.62 24.13
CA MET A 213 7.65 -7.21 23.29
C MET A 213 6.50 -6.24 23.03
N THR A 214 6.01 -5.56 24.07
CA THR A 214 4.88 -4.64 23.98
C THR A 214 5.23 -3.44 23.09
N ASP A 215 6.37 -2.80 23.33
CA ASP A 215 6.83 -1.66 22.54
C ASP A 215 6.96 -2.02 21.05
N HIS A 216 7.57 -3.17 20.76
CA HIS A 216 7.74 -3.63 19.39
C HIS A 216 6.41 -4.00 18.71
N TYR A 217 5.49 -4.63 19.45
CA TYR A 217 4.18 -4.97 18.93
C TYR A 217 3.31 -3.73 18.67
N MET A 218 3.36 -2.74 19.58
CA MET A 218 2.70 -1.45 19.38
C MET A 218 3.23 -0.71 18.14
N GLN A 219 4.55 -0.72 17.90
CA GLN A 219 5.13 -0.17 16.67
C GLN A 219 4.58 -0.88 15.43
N LEU A 220 4.50 -2.21 15.47
CA LEU A 220 3.99 -3.03 14.37
C LEU A 220 2.52 -2.70 14.08
N LEU A 221 1.66 -2.63 15.11
CA LEU A 221 0.25 -2.29 14.96
C LEU A 221 0.06 -0.88 14.40
N ASN A 222 0.77 0.11 14.96
CA ASN A 222 0.73 1.48 14.47
C ASN A 222 1.14 1.58 12.99
N CYS A 223 2.21 0.88 12.58
CA CYS A 223 2.61 0.82 11.17
C CYS A 223 1.51 0.23 10.29
N LYS A 224 0.89 -0.87 10.72
CA LYS A 224 -0.17 -1.56 9.97
C LYS A 224 -1.43 -0.70 9.82
N GLN A 225 -1.81 0.04 10.86
CA GLN A 225 -2.91 1.00 10.85
C GLN A 225 -2.60 2.20 9.93
N HIS A 226 -1.33 2.55 9.75
CA HIS A 226 -0.93 3.67 8.90
C HIS A 226 -0.86 3.32 7.40
N CYS A 227 -0.83 2.03 7.03
CA CYS A 227 -0.77 1.60 5.62
C CYS A 227 -1.87 2.21 4.72
N PRO A 228 -3.16 2.24 5.11
CA PRO A 228 -4.20 2.90 4.30
C PRO A 228 -3.91 4.38 4.05
N VAL A 229 -3.37 5.10 5.03
CA VAL A 229 -3.00 6.52 4.94
C VAL A 229 -1.83 6.72 3.97
N GLU A 230 -0.81 5.86 4.06
CA GLU A 230 0.34 5.91 3.14
C GLU A 230 -0.06 5.60 1.69
N LEU A 231 -0.99 4.66 1.51
CA LEU A 231 -1.51 4.29 0.19
C LEU A 231 -2.43 5.36 -0.39
N ALA A 232 -3.15 6.10 0.45
CA ALA A 232 -3.93 7.26 0.06
C ALA A 232 -3.05 8.50 -0.23
N SER A 233 -1.76 8.47 0.08
CA SER A 233 -0.84 9.58 -0.19
C SER A 233 -0.27 9.52 -1.60
N ALA A 234 -0.30 10.65 -2.30
CA ALA A 234 0.25 10.83 -3.64
C ALA A 234 1.40 11.85 -3.62
N ALA A 235 2.38 11.65 -4.49
CA ALA A 235 3.51 12.56 -4.62
C ALA A 235 3.01 13.98 -4.96
N GLY A 236 3.51 14.99 -4.26
CA GLY A 236 3.24 16.40 -4.55
C GLY A 236 1.93 16.93 -3.99
N ARG A 237 1.19 16.11 -3.25
CA ARG A 237 0.01 16.50 -2.49
C ARG A 237 0.39 16.70 -1.02
N GLU A 238 -0.11 17.77 -0.38
CA GLU A 238 0.20 18.07 1.03
C GLU A 238 -0.33 17.02 2.02
N GLY A 239 -1.37 16.27 1.65
CA GLY A 239 -1.96 15.25 2.50
C GLY A 239 -2.60 14.11 1.71
N PRO A 240 -2.99 13.03 2.37
CA PRO A 240 -3.66 11.89 1.74
C PRO A 240 -5.00 12.30 1.10
N PHE A 241 -5.49 11.47 0.18
CA PHE A 241 -6.87 11.55 -0.24
C PHE A 241 -7.80 11.15 0.91
N GLU A 242 -8.76 12.00 1.25
CA GLU A 242 -9.82 11.68 2.20
C GLU A 242 -10.69 10.55 1.65
N ASP A 243 -11.10 9.63 2.53
CA ASP A 243 -11.92 8.47 2.20
C ASP A 243 -11.45 7.73 0.94
N PHE A 244 -10.13 7.59 0.76
CA PHE A 244 -9.55 7.09 -0.49
C PHE A 244 -10.15 5.75 -0.92
N LEU A 245 -10.16 4.74 -0.04
CA LEU A 245 -10.74 3.43 -0.35
C LEU A 245 -12.28 3.52 -0.55
N PRO A 246 -13.09 4.11 0.35
CA PRO A 246 -14.52 4.31 0.11
C PRO A 246 -14.83 5.02 -1.22
N SER A 247 -14.03 6.02 -1.61
CA SER A 247 -14.24 6.81 -2.82
C SER A 247 -14.24 5.95 -4.09
N HIS A 248 -13.47 4.86 -4.14
CA HIS A 248 -13.49 3.92 -5.26
C HIS A 248 -14.89 3.31 -5.42
N PHE A 249 -15.51 2.87 -4.33
CA PHE A 249 -16.85 2.29 -4.35
C PHE A 249 -17.91 3.32 -4.70
N ASN A 250 -17.74 4.57 -4.28
CA ASN A 250 -18.62 5.67 -4.68
C ASN A 250 -18.55 5.96 -6.20
N TYR A 251 -17.35 5.99 -6.78
CA TYR A 251 -17.22 6.15 -8.23
C TYR A 251 -17.73 4.92 -8.99
N LEU A 252 -17.44 3.71 -8.49
CA LEU A 252 -17.84 2.46 -9.12
C LEU A 252 -19.35 2.27 -9.15
N GLN A 253 -20.06 2.52 -8.04
CA GLN A 253 -21.52 2.36 -8.01
C GLN A 253 -22.20 3.24 -9.07
N PHE A 254 -21.75 4.48 -9.23
CA PHE A 254 -22.30 5.39 -10.23
C PHE A 254 -21.90 4.98 -11.65
N SER A 255 -20.65 4.56 -11.84
CA SER A 255 -20.14 4.12 -13.13
C SER A 255 -20.88 2.88 -13.64
N TYR A 256 -21.14 1.92 -12.74
CA TYR A 256 -21.90 0.72 -13.04
C TYR A 256 -23.37 1.01 -13.31
N TYR A 257 -23.98 1.90 -12.52
CA TYR A 257 -25.35 2.34 -12.76
C TYR A 257 -25.52 2.94 -14.15
N ASN A 258 -24.67 3.88 -14.55
CA ASN A 258 -24.72 4.50 -15.89
C ASN A 258 -24.35 3.53 -17.04
N SER A 259 -23.78 2.38 -16.70
CA SER A 259 -23.52 1.28 -17.64
C SER A 259 -24.57 0.17 -17.58
N GLU A 260 -25.72 0.41 -16.92
CA GLU A 260 -26.84 -0.54 -16.70
C GLU A 260 -26.44 -1.84 -15.98
N LYS A 261 -25.33 -1.82 -15.24
CA LYS A 261 -24.78 -2.94 -14.48
C LYS A 261 -25.27 -2.87 -13.02
N TYR A 262 -26.58 -3.01 -12.83
CA TYR A 262 -27.24 -2.77 -11.53
C TYR A 262 -26.76 -3.70 -10.40
N GLU A 263 -26.41 -4.96 -10.72
CA GLU A 263 -25.90 -5.91 -9.71
C GLU A 263 -24.58 -5.39 -9.10
N GLN A 264 -23.62 -5.00 -9.94
CA GLN A 264 -22.37 -4.40 -9.47
C GLN A 264 -22.58 -3.04 -8.79
N ALA A 265 -23.52 -2.22 -9.28
CA ALA A 265 -23.84 -0.95 -8.65
C ALA A 265 -24.34 -1.14 -7.19
N ILE A 266 -25.21 -2.13 -6.96
CA ILE A 266 -25.71 -2.50 -5.64
C ILE A 266 -24.58 -3.05 -4.75
N GLU A 267 -23.73 -3.93 -5.28
CA GLU A 267 -22.58 -4.48 -4.56
C GLU A 267 -21.65 -3.35 -4.08
N CYS A 268 -21.30 -2.40 -4.96
CA CYS A 268 -20.45 -1.27 -4.62
C CYS A 268 -21.12 -0.32 -3.62
N ALA A 269 -22.42 -0.02 -3.76
CA ALA A 269 -23.15 0.83 -2.82
C ALA A 269 -23.22 0.19 -1.42
N LYS A 270 -23.49 -1.12 -1.32
CA LYS A 270 -23.43 -1.86 -0.06
C LYS A 270 -22.03 -1.86 0.54
N THR A 271 -21.00 -1.99 -0.29
CA THR A 271 -19.60 -1.96 0.13
C THR A 271 -19.20 -0.59 0.68
N PHE A 272 -19.63 0.50 0.04
CA PHE A 272 -19.43 1.86 0.54
C PHE A 272 -20.06 2.06 1.92
N LEU A 273 -21.30 1.57 2.11
CA LEU A 273 -22.03 1.67 3.37
C LEU A 273 -21.40 0.88 4.53
N LEU A 274 -20.44 -0.02 4.28
CA LEU A 274 -19.63 -0.61 5.36
C LEU A 274 -18.75 0.43 6.05
N PHE A 275 -18.27 1.44 5.32
CA PHE A 275 -17.44 2.52 5.86
C PHE A 275 -18.27 3.67 6.42
N HIS A 276 -19.39 3.99 5.76
CA HIS A 276 -20.27 5.09 6.15
C HIS A 276 -21.73 4.61 6.22
N PRO A 277 -22.12 3.87 7.28
CA PRO A 277 -23.46 3.30 7.40
C PRO A 277 -24.60 4.32 7.38
N GLU A 278 -24.31 5.54 7.82
CA GLU A 278 -25.29 6.64 7.93
C GLU A 278 -25.33 7.53 6.66
N ASN A 279 -24.65 7.16 5.57
CA ASN A 279 -24.65 7.97 4.36
C ASN A 279 -26.02 7.92 3.64
N GLU A 280 -26.80 8.99 3.79
CA GLU A 280 -28.15 9.09 3.23
C GLU A 280 -28.17 9.01 1.70
N MET A 281 -27.23 9.70 1.03
CA MET A 281 -27.15 9.73 -0.43
C MET A 281 -26.89 8.33 -1.01
N MET A 282 -25.96 7.59 -0.44
CA MET A 282 -25.66 6.22 -0.88
C MET A 282 -26.83 5.28 -0.56
N THR A 283 -27.50 5.46 0.57
CA THR A 283 -28.70 4.69 0.93
C THR A 283 -29.83 4.92 -0.08
N GLN A 284 -30.04 6.15 -0.52
CA GLN A 284 -31.01 6.49 -1.57
C GLN A 284 -30.64 5.84 -2.90
N ASN A 285 -29.37 5.92 -3.32
CA ASN A 285 -28.88 5.26 -4.53
C ASN A 285 -29.09 3.74 -4.49
N LEU A 286 -28.74 3.09 -3.37
CA LEU A 286 -28.94 1.66 -3.16
C LEU A 286 -30.42 1.27 -3.28
N ASN A 287 -31.32 2.04 -2.67
CA ASN A 287 -32.76 1.81 -2.76
C ASN A 287 -33.26 1.94 -4.20
N TYR A 288 -32.77 2.94 -4.93
CA TYR A 288 -33.12 3.15 -6.33
C TYR A 288 -32.64 1.98 -7.21
N TYR A 289 -31.36 1.59 -7.13
CA TYR A 289 -30.82 0.47 -7.90
C TYR A 289 -31.53 -0.84 -7.57
N SER A 290 -31.83 -1.07 -6.29
CA SER A 290 -32.57 -2.26 -5.83
C SER A 290 -33.99 -2.32 -6.37
N ALA A 291 -34.66 -1.17 -6.51
CA ALA A 291 -35.99 -1.11 -7.10
C ALA A 291 -35.96 -1.42 -8.61
N VAL A 292 -34.94 -0.92 -9.33
CA VAL A 292 -34.76 -1.17 -10.77
C VAL A 292 -34.42 -2.64 -11.06
N LEU A 293 -33.51 -3.25 -10.29
CA LEU A 293 -33.13 -4.66 -10.45
C LEU A 293 -34.23 -5.63 -9.98
N GLY A 294 -35.01 -5.22 -8.98
CA GLY A 294 -35.97 -6.05 -8.24
C GLY A 294 -35.45 -6.41 -6.85
N LYS A 295 -36.27 -6.13 -5.83
CA LYS A 295 -35.87 -6.21 -4.41
C LYS A 295 -35.34 -7.59 -4.00
N ASP A 296 -35.95 -8.67 -4.47
CA ASP A 296 -35.53 -10.03 -4.11
C ASP A 296 -34.14 -10.36 -4.66
N LYS A 297 -33.83 -9.94 -5.89
CA LYS A 297 -32.49 -10.10 -6.48
C LYS A 297 -31.47 -9.23 -5.76
N ALA A 298 -31.83 -7.98 -5.49
CA ALA A 298 -30.96 -7.04 -4.78
C ALA A 298 -30.63 -7.50 -3.35
N ALA A 299 -31.55 -8.19 -2.68
CA ALA A 299 -31.35 -8.74 -1.34
C ALA A 299 -30.26 -9.84 -1.31
N ALA A 300 -30.12 -10.61 -2.39
CA ALA A 300 -29.12 -11.67 -2.50
C ALA A 300 -27.69 -11.14 -2.72
N ILE A 301 -27.52 -9.88 -3.13
CA ILE A 301 -26.22 -9.28 -3.38
C ILE A 301 -25.62 -8.79 -2.05
N SER A 302 -24.46 -9.29 -1.66
CA SER A 302 -23.72 -8.82 -0.48
C SER A 302 -22.78 -7.66 -0.83
N ALA A 303 -22.21 -7.01 0.19
CA ALA A 303 -21.01 -6.21 0.00
C ALA A 303 -19.82 -7.11 -0.40
N ARG A 304 -18.76 -6.52 -0.94
CA ARG A 304 -17.54 -7.25 -1.31
C ARG A 304 -16.86 -7.84 -0.09
N GLN A 305 -16.69 -9.16 -0.12
CA GLN A 305 -16.06 -9.91 0.96
C GLN A 305 -14.65 -9.41 1.30
N VAL A 306 -13.82 -9.14 0.28
CA VAL A 306 -12.44 -8.63 0.46
C VAL A 306 -12.42 -7.34 1.28
N THR A 307 -13.42 -6.48 1.12
CA THR A 307 -13.52 -5.22 1.87
C THR A 307 -14.02 -5.43 3.29
N ALA A 308 -14.94 -6.36 3.50
CA ALA A 308 -15.40 -6.75 4.83
C ALA A 308 -14.26 -7.38 5.65
N GLU A 309 -13.45 -8.26 5.03
CA GLU A 309 -12.25 -8.85 5.64
C GLU A 309 -11.22 -7.77 5.99
N PHE A 310 -10.96 -6.84 5.07
CA PHE A 310 -10.07 -5.70 5.32
C PHE A 310 -10.51 -4.84 6.52
N LEU A 311 -11.80 -4.55 6.65
CA LEU A 311 -12.33 -3.79 7.79
C LEU A 311 -12.20 -4.56 9.10
N SER A 312 -12.44 -5.88 9.08
CA SER A 312 -12.23 -6.73 10.26
C SER A 312 -10.77 -6.69 10.71
N ASP A 313 -9.81 -6.78 9.78
CA ASP A 313 -8.39 -6.71 10.09
C ASP A 313 -7.98 -5.37 10.73
N LEU A 314 -8.58 -4.25 10.29
CA LEU A 314 -8.30 -2.93 10.86
C LEU A 314 -8.82 -2.77 12.30
N VAL A 315 -9.99 -3.34 12.59
CA VAL A 315 -10.55 -3.33 13.95
C VAL A 315 -9.67 -4.14 14.89
N LEU A 316 -9.24 -5.33 14.47
CA LEU A 316 -8.35 -6.18 15.26
C LEU A 316 -6.99 -5.55 15.56
N ASP A 317 -6.50 -4.66 14.68
CA ASP A 317 -5.26 -3.92 14.95
C ASP A 317 -5.46 -2.75 15.94
N SER A 318 -6.71 -2.32 16.19
CA SER A 318 -7.07 -1.15 16.99
C SER A 318 -7.48 -1.48 18.44
N ASP A 319 -7.81 -2.75 18.71
CA ASP A 319 -8.13 -3.29 20.05
C ASP A 319 -6.87 -3.79 20.78
#